data_AF-A0A8S3USY6-F1
#
_entry.id   AF-A0A8S3USY6-F1
#
_cell.length_a   1.000
_cell.length_b   1.000
_cell.length_c   1.000
_cell.angle_alpha   90.00
_cell.angle_beta   90.00
_cell.angle_gamma   90.00
#
_symmetry.space_group_name_H-M   'P 1'
#
loop_
_entity.id
_entity.type
_entity.pdbx_description
1 polymer ?
#
loop_
_entity_poly.entity_id
_entity_poly.type
_entity_poly.pdbx_seq_one_letter_code
_entity_poly.pdbx_strand_id
1 'polypeptide(L)'
;MALSSIENIFLQARETSQEDIDRICSGILENLYDPEKSGECMNQLRKLYLIIHASSTQPCLTKNLVGTMVNMVEAMDPGKTKECLLCQKILTGILPGDEKDLGMETGIKNNATEVANCALIYLIQGDKEKCWTCLLPKIEKWLSSQNIEFDVQSKLLSFLIAISLEHQSMLKKGQIESVNAYVCDVLVKASLKQAPNPYTINPFKKEQTMVTEVDGTPSRNIFTVLNIGQYYTEDQMMNIFCFSTLYKWIYNCSKEEGRETAKSIFHNLVGKTIDYCFRILDQCERKPKIPSDVELQNSCLLETINLLDLVCKIDEGQVARVYQEIRRQHNRLLQDFSKTRLMIPVLQFFLNHSRTVAHDPHDVFRQYFHKSLSWGFKDTAIAFDTVMFILDNLETLCDDNTILTWNPRSFVSEFCEILPALMSLHLQLRYFTSY
;
A
#
# COMPACT_ATOMS: atom_id res chain seq x y z
N MET A 1 7.31 9.40 -37.63
CA MET A 1 8.12 8.21 -37.91
C MET A 1 8.13 7.22 -36.75
N ALA A 2 8.43 7.62 -35.50
CA ALA A 2 8.41 6.66 -34.37
C ALA A 2 7.00 6.11 -34.04
N LEU A 3 5.97 6.96 -34.04
CA LEU A 3 4.59 6.57 -33.74
C LEU A 3 4.00 5.59 -34.78
N SER A 4 4.22 5.85 -36.07
CA SER A 4 3.78 4.96 -37.16
C SER A 4 4.45 3.59 -37.10
N SER A 5 5.72 3.53 -36.67
CA SER A 5 6.41 2.26 -36.48
C SER A 5 5.87 1.46 -35.29
N ILE A 6 5.46 2.14 -34.21
CA ILE A 6 4.83 1.51 -33.05
C ILE A 6 3.43 0.99 -33.41
N GLU A 7 2.63 1.78 -34.12
CA GLU A 7 1.31 1.36 -34.59
C GLU A 7 1.39 0.11 -35.48
N ASN A 8 2.37 0.05 -36.38
CA ASN A 8 2.60 -1.13 -37.22
C ASN A 8 2.93 -2.39 -36.40
N ILE A 9 3.69 -2.25 -35.31
CA ILE A 9 4.00 -3.38 -34.41
C ILE A 9 2.73 -3.91 -33.73
N PHE A 10 1.84 -3.02 -33.27
CA PHE A 10 0.57 -3.44 -32.67
C PHE A 10 -0.39 -4.04 -33.68
N LEU A 11 -0.43 -3.51 -34.91
CA LEU A 11 -1.23 -4.08 -36.01
C LEU A 11 -0.75 -5.50 -36.34
N GLN A 12 0.55 -5.70 -36.49
CA GLN A 12 1.12 -7.04 -36.72
C GLN A 12 0.79 -8.02 -35.60
N ALA A 13 0.89 -7.59 -34.34
CA ALA A 13 0.55 -8.42 -33.20
C ALA A 13 -0.93 -8.83 -33.19
N ARG A 14 -1.84 -7.92 -33.58
CA ARG A 14 -3.29 -8.19 -33.70
C ARG A 14 -3.66 -9.16 -34.81
N GLU A 15 -2.92 -9.11 -35.92
CA GLU A 15 -3.17 -9.94 -37.11
C GLU A 15 -2.41 -11.27 -37.09
N THR A 16 -1.73 -11.60 -35.99
CA THR A 16 -0.94 -12.83 -35.89
C THR A 16 -1.85 -14.06 -35.89
N SER A 17 -1.57 -15.02 -36.78
CA SER A 17 -2.35 -16.25 -36.91
C SER A 17 -2.09 -17.23 -35.74
N GLN A 18 -3.04 -18.11 -35.44
CA GLN A 18 -2.84 -19.13 -34.40
C GLN A 18 -1.68 -20.09 -34.74
N GLU A 19 -1.45 -20.39 -36.02
CA GLU A 19 -0.30 -21.21 -36.44
C GLU A 19 1.04 -20.56 -36.10
N ASP A 20 1.14 -19.23 -36.24
CA ASP A 20 2.36 -18.49 -35.87
C ASP A 20 2.53 -18.43 -34.35
N ILE A 21 1.43 -18.31 -33.61
CA ILE A 21 1.43 -18.40 -32.14
C ILE A 21 1.93 -19.78 -31.70
N ASP A 22 1.46 -20.87 -32.33
CA ASP A 22 1.88 -22.24 -32.02
C ASP A 22 3.37 -22.48 -32.34
N ARG A 23 3.89 -21.88 -33.43
CA ARG A 23 5.33 -21.88 -33.74
C ARG A 23 6.14 -21.15 -32.69
N ILE A 24 5.68 -19.98 -32.24
CA ILE A 24 6.34 -19.23 -31.16
C ILE A 24 6.32 -20.06 -29.86
N CYS A 25 5.20 -20.69 -29.53
CA CYS A 25 5.05 -21.54 -28.34
C CYS A 25 6.02 -22.73 -28.36
N SER A 26 6.10 -23.44 -29.49
CA SER A 26 7.04 -24.56 -29.67
C SER A 26 8.49 -24.09 -29.57
N GLY A 27 8.83 -22.96 -30.20
CA GLY A 27 10.17 -22.38 -30.12
C GLY A 27 10.58 -21.99 -28.69
N ILE A 28 9.65 -21.46 -27.88
CA ILE A 28 9.91 -21.19 -26.46
C ILE A 28 10.26 -22.48 -25.74
N LEU A 29 9.46 -23.54 -25.89
CA LEU A 29 9.70 -24.83 -25.21
C LEU A 29 11.05 -25.45 -25.58
N GLU A 30 11.46 -25.34 -26.85
CA GLU A 30 12.75 -25.86 -27.33
C GLU A 30 13.94 -25.05 -26.79
N ASN A 31 13.81 -23.72 -26.73
CA ASN A 31 14.92 -22.83 -26.40
C ASN A 31 15.06 -22.54 -24.90
N LEU A 32 14.03 -22.86 -24.10
CA LEU A 32 13.93 -22.41 -22.70
C LEU A 32 15.10 -22.86 -21.81
N TYR A 33 15.54 -24.10 -22.02
CA TYR A 33 16.56 -24.75 -21.19
C TYR A 33 17.95 -24.70 -21.82
N ASP A 34 18.08 -24.16 -23.03
CA ASP A 34 19.35 -24.01 -23.74
C ASP A 34 20.00 -22.66 -23.38
N PRO A 35 21.14 -22.66 -22.64
CA PRO A 35 21.82 -21.43 -22.24
C PRO A 35 22.28 -20.58 -23.43
N GLU A 36 22.63 -21.21 -24.55
CA GLU A 36 23.12 -20.50 -25.75
C GLU A 36 21.98 -19.78 -26.48
N LYS A 37 20.74 -20.22 -26.25
CA LYS A 37 19.52 -19.67 -26.89
C LYS A 37 18.65 -18.81 -25.98
N SER A 38 19.13 -18.44 -24.78
CA SER A 38 18.39 -17.54 -23.87
C SER A 38 17.93 -16.25 -24.55
N GLY A 39 18.78 -15.64 -25.40
CA GLY A 39 18.42 -14.43 -26.15
C GLY A 39 17.26 -14.64 -27.13
N GLU A 40 17.21 -15.78 -27.80
CA GLU A 40 16.13 -16.14 -28.73
C GLU A 40 14.83 -16.44 -27.98
N CYS A 41 14.91 -17.24 -26.91
CA CYS A 41 13.79 -17.52 -26.02
C CYS A 41 13.17 -16.22 -25.47
N MET A 42 14.00 -15.28 -25.00
CA MET A 42 13.54 -13.97 -24.52
C MET A 42 12.81 -13.16 -25.58
N ASN A 43 13.28 -13.19 -26.84
CA ASN A 43 12.61 -12.50 -27.93
C ASN A 43 11.28 -13.16 -28.29
N GLN A 44 11.19 -14.49 -28.25
CA GLN A 44 9.95 -15.23 -28.46
C GLN A 44 8.93 -14.94 -27.34
N LEU A 45 9.36 -14.93 -26.07
CA LEU A 45 8.51 -14.55 -24.94
C LEU A 45 7.98 -13.11 -25.06
N ARG A 46 8.83 -12.15 -25.48
CA ARG A 46 8.40 -10.75 -25.67
C ARG A 46 7.38 -10.61 -26.78
N LYS A 47 7.57 -11.34 -27.89
CA LYS A 47 6.61 -11.40 -29.00
C LYS A 47 5.29 -11.98 -28.50
N LEU A 48 5.33 -13.10 -27.78
CA LEU A 48 4.14 -13.73 -27.23
C LEU A 48 3.37 -12.81 -26.26
N TYR A 49 4.08 -12.14 -25.36
CA TYR A 49 3.51 -11.13 -24.47
C TYR A 49 2.80 -10.03 -25.25
N LEU A 50 3.46 -9.46 -26.27
CA LEU A 50 2.85 -8.41 -27.09
C LEU A 50 1.59 -8.91 -27.81
N ILE A 51 1.62 -10.12 -28.39
CA ILE A 51 0.46 -10.70 -29.07
C ILE A 51 -0.71 -10.83 -28.09
N ILE A 52 -0.50 -11.44 -26.92
CA ILE A 52 -1.57 -11.66 -25.93
C ILE A 52 -2.21 -10.34 -25.48
N HIS A 53 -1.43 -9.28 -25.28
CA HIS A 53 -1.95 -8.00 -24.83
C HIS A 53 -2.45 -7.07 -25.95
N ALA A 54 -2.15 -7.37 -27.21
CA ALA A 54 -2.58 -6.57 -28.35
C ALA A 54 -3.79 -7.17 -29.07
N SER A 55 -3.93 -8.50 -29.08
CA SER A 55 -4.96 -9.23 -29.80
C SER A 55 -6.36 -8.93 -29.30
N SER A 56 -7.31 -8.83 -30.24
CA SER A 56 -8.74 -8.68 -29.93
C SER A 56 -9.39 -10.00 -29.51
N THR A 57 -8.79 -11.14 -29.88
CA THR A 57 -9.20 -12.49 -29.49
C THR A 57 -8.13 -13.10 -28.59
N GLN A 58 -8.55 -13.76 -27.50
CA GLN A 58 -7.65 -14.38 -26.55
C GLN A 58 -6.88 -15.55 -27.22
N PRO A 59 -5.54 -15.49 -27.32
CA PRO A 59 -4.76 -16.56 -27.92
C PRO A 59 -4.90 -17.88 -27.15
N CYS A 60 -5.05 -18.99 -27.87
CA CYS A 60 -5.03 -20.31 -27.25
C CYS A 60 -3.58 -20.74 -27.05
N LEU A 61 -3.12 -20.85 -25.80
CA LEU A 61 -1.80 -21.39 -25.49
C LEU A 61 -1.89 -22.88 -25.20
N THR A 62 -0.85 -23.62 -25.60
CA THR A 62 -0.79 -25.06 -25.32
C THR A 62 -0.63 -25.31 -23.81
N LYS A 63 -1.33 -26.31 -23.27
CA LYS A 63 -1.24 -26.69 -21.85
C LYS A 63 0.19 -26.94 -21.38
N ASN A 64 1.02 -27.52 -22.25
CA ASN A 64 2.42 -27.79 -21.96
C ASN A 64 3.22 -26.48 -21.75
N LEU A 65 3.01 -25.47 -22.60
CA LEU A 65 3.66 -24.17 -22.43
C LEU A 65 3.21 -23.50 -21.14
N VAL A 66 1.90 -23.48 -20.87
CA VAL A 66 1.35 -22.84 -19.67
C VAL A 66 1.89 -23.51 -18.41
N GLY A 67 1.85 -24.84 -18.32
CA GLY A 67 2.44 -25.58 -17.18
C GLY A 67 3.94 -25.34 -17.03
N THR A 68 4.68 -25.25 -18.13
CA THR A 68 6.11 -24.90 -18.11
C THR A 68 6.32 -23.49 -17.56
N MET A 69 5.53 -22.50 -18.00
CA MET A 69 5.59 -21.12 -17.49
C MET A 69 5.27 -21.05 -16.00
N VAL A 70 4.26 -21.79 -15.53
CA VAL A 70 3.92 -21.87 -14.10
C VAL A 70 5.10 -22.41 -13.30
N ASN A 71 5.67 -23.54 -13.72
CA ASN A 71 6.83 -24.14 -13.06
C ASN A 71 8.04 -23.19 -13.00
N MET A 72 8.26 -22.39 -14.04
CA MET A 72 9.30 -21.36 -14.02
C MET A 72 9.03 -20.27 -12.99
N VAL A 73 7.80 -19.76 -12.93
CA VAL A 73 7.42 -18.72 -11.98
C VAL A 73 7.54 -19.25 -10.55
N GLU A 74 7.09 -20.48 -10.29
CA GLU A 74 7.21 -21.11 -8.99
C GLU A 74 8.68 -21.21 -8.53
N ALA A 75 9.55 -21.73 -9.41
CA ALA A 75 10.96 -21.90 -9.11
C ALA A 75 11.72 -20.56 -8.97
N MET A 76 11.34 -19.56 -9.77
CA MET A 76 11.95 -18.22 -9.83
C MET A 76 13.49 -18.26 -9.80
N ASP A 77 14.08 -19.02 -10.73
CA ASP A 77 15.54 -19.21 -10.81
C ASP A 77 16.26 -17.85 -10.95
N PRO A 78 17.21 -17.51 -10.06
CA PRO A 78 18.01 -16.28 -10.15
C PRO A 78 18.74 -16.11 -11.49
N GLY A 79 19.10 -17.22 -12.16
CA GLY A 79 19.74 -17.18 -13.48
C GLY A 79 18.79 -16.80 -14.62
N LYS A 80 17.47 -16.91 -14.42
CA LYS A 80 16.42 -16.70 -15.43
C LYS A 80 15.30 -15.80 -14.94
N THR A 81 15.59 -14.87 -14.02
CA THR A 81 14.55 -14.02 -13.40
C THR A 81 13.75 -13.22 -14.43
N LYS A 82 14.39 -12.76 -15.52
CA LYS A 82 13.71 -11.96 -16.56
C LYS A 82 12.69 -12.81 -17.33
N GLU A 83 13.08 -14.02 -17.70
CA GLU A 83 12.22 -15.01 -18.32
C GLU A 83 11.04 -15.34 -17.40
N CYS A 84 11.32 -15.62 -16.11
CA CYS A 84 10.29 -15.94 -15.12
C CYS A 84 9.27 -14.81 -14.95
N LEU A 85 9.74 -13.55 -14.84
CA LEU A 85 8.85 -12.38 -14.75
C LEU A 85 8.00 -12.19 -16.00
N LEU A 86 8.57 -12.44 -17.19
CA LEU A 86 7.83 -12.34 -18.44
C LEU A 86 6.79 -13.46 -18.57
N CYS A 87 7.14 -14.69 -18.17
CA CYS A 87 6.19 -15.79 -18.03
C CYS A 87 5.05 -15.42 -17.07
N GLN A 88 5.36 -14.84 -15.90
CA GLN A 88 4.34 -14.38 -14.95
C GLN A 88 3.39 -13.36 -15.61
N LYS A 89 3.91 -12.40 -16.37
CA LYS A 89 3.09 -11.39 -17.07
C LYS A 89 2.24 -11.98 -18.20
N ILE A 90 2.79 -12.89 -18.99
CA ILE A 90 2.05 -13.65 -20.00
C ILE A 90 0.88 -14.40 -19.34
N LEU A 91 1.16 -15.10 -18.23
CA LEU A 91 0.13 -15.82 -17.46
C LEU A 91 -0.96 -14.86 -16.95
N THR A 92 -0.61 -13.67 -16.48
CA THR A 92 -1.63 -12.69 -16.05
C THR A 92 -2.57 -12.23 -17.17
N GLY A 93 -2.15 -12.31 -18.44
CA GLY A 93 -2.98 -11.93 -19.59
C GLY A 93 -3.94 -13.03 -20.06
N ILE A 94 -3.70 -14.29 -19.69
CA ILE A 94 -4.56 -15.44 -20.07
C ILE A 94 -5.49 -15.90 -18.94
N LEU A 95 -5.26 -15.44 -17.71
CA LEU A 95 -6.08 -15.75 -16.54
C LEU A 95 -7.29 -14.79 -16.44
N PRO A 96 -8.42 -15.22 -15.85
CA PRO A 96 -8.64 -16.52 -15.20
C PRO A 96 -8.97 -17.64 -16.20
N GLY A 97 -8.28 -18.77 -16.11
CA GLY A 97 -8.48 -19.95 -16.97
C GLY A 97 -9.09 -21.14 -16.22
N ASP A 98 -9.33 -22.27 -16.90
CA ASP A 98 -9.63 -23.53 -16.24
C ASP A 98 -8.34 -24.18 -15.69
N GLU A 99 -8.31 -24.64 -14.44
CA GLU A 99 -7.08 -25.20 -13.81
C GLU A 99 -6.48 -26.36 -14.63
N LYS A 100 -7.34 -27.17 -15.26
CA LYS A 100 -6.97 -28.28 -16.16
C LYS A 100 -6.25 -27.81 -17.41
N ASP A 101 -6.42 -26.56 -17.80
CA ASP A 101 -5.77 -25.95 -18.95
C ASP A 101 -4.48 -25.22 -18.53
N LEU A 102 -4.40 -24.80 -17.27
CA LEU A 102 -3.22 -24.15 -16.69
C LEU A 102 -2.11 -25.14 -16.27
N GLY A 103 -2.37 -26.46 -16.32
CA GLY A 103 -1.43 -27.47 -15.84
C GLY A 103 -1.17 -27.41 -14.34
N MET A 104 -2.03 -26.69 -13.58
CA MET A 104 -1.98 -26.55 -12.13
C MET A 104 -2.61 -27.74 -11.39
N GLU A 105 -2.66 -28.92 -12.02
CA GLU A 105 -3.29 -30.14 -11.48
C GLU A 105 -2.67 -30.59 -10.13
N THR A 106 -1.49 -30.08 -9.78
CA THR A 106 -0.91 -30.28 -8.46
C THR A 106 -1.53 -29.29 -7.48
N GLY A 107 -2.51 -29.76 -6.70
CA GLY A 107 -3.11 -28.99 -5.62
C GLY A 107 -2.08 -28.20 -4.81
N ILE A 108 -2.51 -27.03 -4.33
CA ILE A 108 -1.68 -26.00 -3.68
C ILE A 108 -0.49 -26.59 -2.95
N LYS A 109 0.71 -26.28 -3.46
CA LYS A 109 1.98 -26.83 -2.96
C LYS A 109 2.22 -26.43 -1.49
N ASN A 110 3.07 -27.20 -0.80
CA ASN A 110 3.37 -27.01 0.62
C ASN A 110 4.65 -26.17 0.87
N ASN A 111 5.18 -25.50 -0.16
CA ASN A 111 6.36 -24.64 -0.07
C ASN A 111 5.94 -23.16 -0.10
N ALA A 112 6.35 -22.40 0.92
CA ALA A 112 6.00 -20.98 1.06
C ALA A 112 6.59 -20.12 -0.08
N THR A 113 7.82 -20.40 -0.51
CA THR A 113 8.52 -19.61 -1.54
C THR A 113 7.85 -19.75 -2.91
N GLU A 114 7.56 -20.99 -3.32
CA GLU A 114 6.85 -21.27 -4.58
C GLU A 114 5.48 -20.59 -4.61
N VAL A 115 4.74 -20.67 -3.49
CA VAL A 115 3.45 -20.00 -3.35
C VAL A 115 3.60 -18.49 -3.45
N ALA A 116 4.57 -17.90 -2.75
CA ALA A 116 4.80 -16.46 -2.76
C ALA A 116 5.15 -15.96 -4.17
N ASN A 117 5.93 -16.70 -4.94
CA ASN A 117 6.25 -16.36 -6.32
C ASN A 117 5.02 -16.38 -7.24
N CYS A 118 4.07 -17.28 -6.97
CA CYS A 118 2.81 -17.40 -7.68
C CYS A 118 1.66 -16.55 -7.10
N ALA A 119 1.90 -15.70 -6.09
CA ALA A 119 0.85 -14.93 -5.42
C ALA A 119 -0.03 -14.12 -6.40
N LEU A 120 0.57 -13.45 -7.39
CA LEU A 120 -0.17 -12.69 -8.40
C LEU A 120 -1.04 -13.58 -9.29
N ILE A 121 -0.55 -14.77 -9.63
CA ILE A 121 -1.29 -15.75 -10.44
C ILE A 121 -2.51 -16.24 -9.66
N TYR A 122 -2.32 -16.61 -8.39
CA TYR A 122 -3.43 -17.01 -7.51
C TYR A 122 -4.44 -15.89 -7.29
N LEU A 123 -4.00 -14.63 -7.24
CA LEU A 123 -4.89 -13.49 -7.06
C LEU A 123 -5.79 -13.28 -8.29
N ILE A 124 -5.23 -13.35 -9.50
CA ILE A 124 -5.99 -13.15 -10.75
C ILE A 124 -6.89 -14.35 -11.05
N GLN A 125 -6.46 -15.57 -10.71
CA GLN A 125 -7.26 -16.77 -10.90
C GLN A 125 -8.55 -16.77 -10.07
N GLY A 126 -8.57 -16.07 -8.93
CA GLY A 126 -9.72 -16.04 -8.03
C GLY A 126 -9.85 -17.28 -7.14
N ASP A 127 -10.92 -17.36 -6.34
CA ASP A 127 -11.28 -18.58 -5.57
C ASP A 127 -11.94 -19.67 -6.44
N LYS A 128 -11.62 -19.71 -7.75
CA LYS A 128 -12.02 -20.84 -8.60
C LYS A 128 -11.50 -22.14 -7.96
N GLU A 129 -12.35 -23.17 -7.97
CA GLU A 129 -12.07 -24.47 -7.34
C GLU A 129 -11.65 -24.41 -5.85
N LYS A 130 -12.04 -23.34 -5.12
CA LYS A 130 -11.71 -23.12 -3.70
C LYS A 130 -10.21 -23.00 -3.41
N CYS A 131 -9.46 -22.46 -4.37
CA CYS A 131 -8.02 -22.24 -4.25
C CYS A 131 -7.65 -21.38 -3.03
N TRP A 132 -8.30 -20.23 -2.84
CA TRP A 132 -8.00 -19.36 -1.69
C TRP A 132 -8.39 -20.00 -0.38
N THR A 133 -9.52 -20.72 -0.35
CA THR A 133 -9.96 -21.45 0.85
C THR A 133 -8.90 -22.44 1.34
N CYS A 134 -8.16 -23.07 0.42
CA CYS A 134 -7.06 -23.98 0.74
C CYS A 134 -5.73 -23.26 1.02
N LEU A 135 -5.52 -22.09 0.40
CA LEU A 135 -4.28 -21.32 0.47
C LEU A 135 -4.15 -20.50 1.76
N LEU A 136 -5.22 -19.77 2.13
CA LEU A 136 -5.22 -18.81 3.23
C LEU A 136 -4.74 -19.41 4.57
N PRO A 137 -5.18 -20.62 4.99
CA PRO A 137 -4.68 -21.23 6.22
C PRO A 137 -3.17 -21.57 6.18
N LYS A 138 -2.62 -21.89 4.99
CA LYS A 138 -1.19 -22.15 4.84
C LYS A 138 -0.39 -20.86 4.95
N ILE A 139 -0.85 -19.80 4.31
CA ILE A 139 -0.24 -18.47 4.37
C ILE A 139 -0.16 -17.97 5.81
N GLU A 140 -1.27 -18.06 6.55
CA GLU A 140 -1.33 -17.68 7.97
C GLU A 140 -0.25 -18.38 8.80
N LYS A 141 -0.10 -19.70 8.61
CA LYS A 141 0.90 -20.51 9.29
C LYS A 141 2.33 -20.09 8.91
N TRP A 142 2.58 -19.80 7.63
CA TRP A 142 3.91 -19.39 7.16
C TRP A 142 4.31 -18.00 7.66
N LEU A 143 3.38 -17.04 7.70
CA LEU A 143 3.66 -15.71 8.26
C LEU A 143 4.09 -15.80 9.73
N SER A 144 3.45 -16.68 10.50
CA SER A 144 3.80 -16.92 11.91
C SER A 144 5.10 -17.74 12.11
N SER A 145 5.72 -18.23 11.04
CA SER A 145 6.92 -19.08 11.12
C SER A 145 8.21 -18.26 11.09
N GLN A 146 9.14 -18.55 12.00
CA GLN A 146 10.40 -17.78 12.15
C GLN A 146 11.43 -18.01 11.04
N ASN A 147 11.25 -19.00 10.16
CA ASN A 147 12.24 -19.42 9.17
C ASN A 147 11.91 -18.95 7.73
N ILE A 148 11.02 -17.96 7.58
CA ILE A 148 10.62 -17.46 6.27
C ILE A 148 11.33 -16.13 6.02
N GLU A 149 12.04 -16.04 4.89
CA GLU A 149 12.75 -14.83 4.46
C GLU A 149 11.78 -13.66 4.18
N PHE A 150 12.29 -12.43 4.33
CA PHE A 150 11.51 -11.21 4.11
C PHE A 150 10.77 -11.15 2.76
N ASP A 151 11.43 -11.54 1.65
CA ASP A 151 10.83 -11.49 0.31
C ASP A 151 9.57 -12.37 0.23
N VAL A 152 9.62 -13.56 0.84
CA VAL A 152 8.48 -14.47 0.91
C VAL A 152 7.39 -13.91 1.83
N GLN A 153 7.75 -13.44 3.03
CA GLN A 153 6.78 -12.88 3.97
C GLN A 153 6.03 -11.66 3.41
N SER A 154 6.76 -10.73 2.77
CA SER A 154 6.19 -9.51 2.20
C SER A 154 5.24 -9.80 1.02
N LYS A 155 5.59 -10.75 0.14
CA LYS A 155 4.70 -11.22 -0.94
C LYS A 155 3.42 -11.87 -0.39
N LEU A 156 3.56 -12.73 0.61
CA LEU A 156 2.42 -13.40 1.25
C LEU A 156 1.50 -12.42 1.99
N LEU A 157 2.06 -11.46 2.72
CA LEU A 157 1.26 -10.42 3.37
C LEU A 157 0.60 -9.48 2.34
N SER A 158 1.31 -9.12 1.26
CA SER A 158 0.73 -8.35 0.14
C SER A 158 -0.47 -9.07 -0.48
N PHE A 159 -0.39 -10.39 -0.62
CA PHE A 159 -1.49 -11.21 -1.11
C PHE A 159 -2.72 -11.13 -0.18
N LEU A 160 -2.52 -11.23 1.14
CA LEU A 160 -3.62 -11.09 2.11
C LEU A 160 -4.24 -9.69 2.09
N ILE A 161 -3.42 -8.64 1.95
CA ILE A 161 -3.90 -7.27 1.83
C ILE A 161 -4.71 -7.09 0.54
N ALA A 162 -4.26 -7.66 -0.58
CA ALA A 162 -5.01 -7.63 -1.84
C ALA A 162 -6.36 -8.35 -1.71
N ILE A 163 -6.41 -9.48 -1.01
CA ILE A 163 -7.67 -10.17 -0.72
C ILE A 163 -8.56 -9.32 0.19
N SER A 164 -8.03 -8.63 1.21
CA SER A 164 -8.87 -7.79 2.07
C SER A 164 -9.48 -6.61 1.32
N LEU A 165 -8.76 -6.04 0.36
CA LEU A 165 -9.23 -4.95 -0.49
C LEU A 165 -10.44 -5.35 -1.35
N GLU A 166 -10.33 -6.47 -2.07
CA GLU A 166 -11.30 -6.86 -3.11
C GLU A 166 -12.33 -7.91 -2.64
N HIS A 167 -11.97 -8.74 -1.65
CA HIS A 167 -12.71 -9.94 -1.26
C HIS A 167 -12.68 -10.20 0.26
N GLN A 168 -12.98 -9.18 1.08
CA GLN A 168 -12.96 -9.25 2.55
C GLN A 168 -13.68 -10.48 3.12
N SER A 169 -14.84 -10.83 2.55
CA SER A 169 -15.66 -11.98 2.96
C SER A 169 -14.95 -13.34 2.94
N MET A 170 -13.82 -13.46 2.24
CA MET A 170 -13.00 -14.68 2.20
C MET A 170 -12.11 -14.85 3.43
N LEU A 171 -11.78 -13.76 4.12
CA LEU A 171 -10.93 -13.77 5.31
C LEU A 171 -11.78 -14.06 6.55
N LYS A 172 -11.50 -15.20 7.20
CA LYS A 172 -12.19 -15.56 8.45
C LYS A 172 -11.64 -14.73 9.60
N LYS A 173 -12.49 -14.45 10.60
CA LYS A 173 -12.12 -13.76 11.86
C LYS A 173 -10.80 -14.26 12.46
N GLY A 174 -10.65 -15.57 12.64
CA GLY A 174 -9.42 -16.15 13.22
C GLY A 174 -8.16 -15.89 12.38
N GLN A 175 -8.28 -15.83 11.05
CA GLN A 175 -7.17 -15.49 10.16
C GLN A 175 -6.76 -14.03 10.32
N ILE A 176 -7.74 -13.13 10.43
CA ILE A 176 -7.50 -11.71 10.67
C ILE A 176 -6.80 -11.51 12.02
N GLU A 177 -7.27 -12.19 13.08
CA GLU A 177 -6.66 -12.12 14.42
C GLU A 177 -5.21 -12.64 14.43
N SER A 178 -4.93 -13.72 13.69
CA SER A 178 -3.59 -14.30 13.54
C SER A 178 -2.63 -13.36 12.80
N VAL A 179 -3.08 -12.76 11.70
CA VAL A 179 -2.31 -11.73 10.97
C VAL A 179 -2.10 -10.49 11.85
N ASN A 180 -3.11 -10.06 12.61
CA ASN A 180 -2.98 -8.94 13.56
C ASN A 180 -1.90 -9.21 14.60
N ALA A 181 -1.84 -10.43 15.15
CA ALA A 181 -0.80 -10.84 16.10
C ALA A 181 0.60 -10.81 15.45
N TYR A 182 0.73 -11.33 14.23
CA TYR A 182 1.97 -11.27 13.46
C TYR A 182 2.44 -9.83 13.22
N VAL A 183 1.56 -8.95 12.75
CA VAL A 183 1.86 -7.53 12.51
C VAL A 183 2.28 -6.83 13.80
N CYS A 184 1.59 -7.10 14.92
CA CYS A 184 1.98 -6.57 16.24
C CYS A 184 3.42 -6.94 16.60
N ASP A 185 3.78 -8.20 16.41
CA ASP A 185 5.11 -8.72 16.71
C ASP A 185 6.18 -8.03 15.85
N VAL A 186 5.94 -7.89 14.55
CA VAL A 186 6.85 -7.21 13.62
C VAL A 186 7.04 -5.73 13.99
N LEU A 187 5.96 -5.03 14.35
CA LEU A 187 6.02 -3.61 14.71
C LEU A 187 6.85 -3.35 15.97
N VAL A 188 6.87 -4.29 16.92
CA VAL A 188 7.50 -4.11 18.24
C VAL A 188 8.91 -4.71 18.32
N LYS A 189 9.16 -5.83 17.63
CA LYS A 189 10.38 -6.64 17.83
C LYS A 189 11.53 -6.31 16.87
N ALA A 190 11.34 -5.40 15.93
CA ALA A 190 12.38 -5.04 14.97
C ALA A 190 13.64 -4.49 15.67
N SER A 191 14.79 -4.96 15.19
CA SER A 191 16.11 -4.69 15.73
C SER A 191 16.46 -3.21 15.67
N LEU A 192 17.15 -2.72 16.68
CA LEU A 192 17.82 -1.41 16.64
C LEU A 192 19.24 -1.47 16.09
N LYS A 193 19.78 -2.67 15.90
CA LYS A 193 21.08 -2.87 15.26
C LYS A 193 20.86 -3.03 13.77
N GLN A 194 21.55 -2.21 13.00
CA GLN A 194 21.47 -2.26 11.55
C GLN A 194 22.29 -3.45 11.02
N ALA A 195 22.01 -3.85 9.77
CA ALA A 195 22.74 -4.92 9.12
C ALA A 195 24.23 -4.55 8.97
N PRO A 196 25.15 -5.53 9.07
CA PRO A 196 26.55 -5.28 8.83
C PRO A 196 26.76 -4.79 7.38
N ASN A 197 27.70 -3.88 7.19
CA ASN A 197 28.01 -3.37 5.86
C ASN A 197 28.44 -4.53 4.92
N PRO A 198 27.70 -4.81 3.83
CA PRO A 198 27.97 -5.92 2.93
C PRO A 198 29.30 -5.77 2.17
N TYR A 199 29.85 -4.55 2.08
CA TYR A 199 31.11 -4.26 1.42
C TYR A 199 32.33 -4.30 2.34
N THR A 200 32.17 -4.68 3.61
CA THR A 200 33.30 -4.78 4.55
C THR A 200 34.13 -6.02 4.25
N ILE A 201 35.33 -5.80 3.71
CA ILE A 201 36.29 -6.85 3.31
C ILE A 201 36.82 -7.63 4.53
N ASN A 202 36.80 -7.02 5.72
CA ASN A 202 37.42 -7.61 6.91
C ASN A 202 36.37 -8.34 7.78
N PRO A 203 36.32 -9.69 7.77
CA PRO A 203 35.25 -10.46 8.43
C PRO A 203 35.21 -10.30 9.95
N PHE A 204 36.30 -9.84 10.56
CA PHE A 204 36.42 -9.60 12.00
C PHE A 204 36.00 -8.18 12.44
N LYS A 205 35.65 -7.29 11.51
CA LYS A 205 35.18 -5.91 11.78
C LYS A 205 33.73 -5.67 11.35
N LYS A 206 32.87 -6.70 11.42
CA LYS A 206 31.41 -6.50 11.28
C LYS A 206 30.84 -5.92 12.57
N GLU A 207 31.24 -4.70 12.92
CA GLU A 207 30.61 -3.98 14.03
C GLU A 207 29.18 -3.61 13.62
N GLN A 208 28.20 -4.24 14.27
CA GLN A 208 26.81 -3.87 14.14
C GLN A 208 26.58 -2.54 14.87
N THR A 209 26.36 -1.49 14.11
CA THR A 209 26.04 -0.17 14.63
C THR A 209 24.54 -0.04 14.91
N MET A 210 24.20 0.80 15.87
CA MET A 210 22.79 1.15 16.12
C MET A 210 22.25 1.98 14.95
N VAL A 211 20.96 1.84 14.66
CA VAL A 211 20.23 2.80 13.84
C VAL A 211 20.14 4.14 14.59
N THR A 212 20.06 5.23 13.84
CA THR A 212 19.90 6.56 14.40
C THR A 212 18.46 7.03 14.29
N GLU A 213 18.17 8.08 15.02
CA GLU A 213 17.04 8.96 14.82
C GLU A 213 17.32 9.87 13.61
N VAL A 214 16.29 10.56 13.12
CA VAL A 214 16.39 11.56 12.03
C VAL A 214 17.38 12.70 12.31
N ASP A 215 17.65 13.02 13.58
CA ASP A 215 18.64 14.02 14.00
C ASP A 215 20.08 13.46 14.10
N GLY A 216 20.26 12.17 13.84
CA GLY A 216 21.52 11.45 13.92
C GLY A 216 21.89 10.92 15.30
N THR A 217 21.05 11.11 16.33
CA THR A 217 21.27 10.52 17.65
C THR A 217 21.00 9.00 17.63
N PRO A 218 21.75 8.16 18.37
CA PRO A 218 21.48 6.72 18.41
C PRO A 218 20.10 6.43 18.99
N SER A 219 19.33 5.55 18.35
CA SER A 219 18.02 5.15 18.86
C SER A 219 18.11 4.25 20.09
N ARG A 220 17.16 4.43 21.02
CA ARG A 220 17.12 3.70 22.30
C ARG A 220 15.77 3.04 22.60
N ASN A 221 14.75 3.34 21.82
CA ASN A 221 13.38 2.84 22.00
C ASN A 221 13.08 1.76 20.97
N ILE A 222 11.82 1.55 20.58
CA ILE A 222 11.47 0.64 19.49
C ILE A 222 11.93 1.18 18.13
N PHE A 223 12.23 0.27 17.20
CA PHE A 223 12.49 0.59 15.79
C PHE A 223 11.19 1.05 15.10
N THR A 224 11.31 1.99 14.18
CA THR A 224 10.22 2.56 13.39
C THR A 224 10.70 2.91 11.98
N VAL A 225 9.77 3.22 11.08
CA VAL A 225 10.07 3.69 9.71
C VAL A 225 10.92 4.96 9.65
N LEU A 226 10.93 5.79 10.71
CA LEU A 226 11.76 7.00 10.78
C LEU A 226 13.15 6.78 11.40
N ASN A 227 13.48 5.53 11.72
CA ASN A 227 14.85 5.20 12.08
C ASN A 227 15.74 5.13 10.84
N ILE A 228 16.91 5.75 10.94
CA ILE A 228 17.86 5.85 9.84
C ILE A 228 18.96 4.81 10.03
N GLY A 229 19.01 3.83 9.13
CA GLY A 229 20.09 2.85 8.98
C GLY A 229 20.79 3.02 7.65
N GLN A 230 22.08 2.64 7.59
CA GLN A 230 22.82 2.53 6.34
C GLN A 230 22.46 1.24 5.60
N TYR A 231 22.24 0.15 6.35
CA TYR A 231 21.80 -1.14 5.84
C TYR A 231 20.75 -1.72 6.77
N TYR A 232 19.56 -2.01 6.24
CA TYR A 232 18.48 -2.59 7.05
C TYR A 232 18.57 -4.11 7.10
N THR A 233 18.24 -4.68 8.26
CA THR A 233 18.00 -6.12 8.40
C THR A 233 16.61 -6.49 7.86
N GLU A 234 16.37 -7.78 7.61
CA GLU A 234 15.09 -8.26 7.08
C GLU A 234 13.89 -7.91 7.98
N ASP A 235 14.05 -7.99 9.30
CA ASP A 235 13.03 -7.61 10.27
C ASP A 235 12.74 -6.10 10.29
N GLN A 236 13.77 -5.26 10.06
CA GLN A 236 13.59 -3.81 9.90
C GLN A 236 12.83 -3.48 8.61
N MET A 237 13.16 -4.17 7.51
CA MET A 237 12.42 -4.02 6.25
C MET A 237 10.97 -4.49 6.40
N MET A 238 10.72 -5.59 7.12
CA MET A 238 9.37 -6.06 7.41
C MET A 238 8.58 -5.08 8.28
N ASN A 239 9.23 -4.43 9.25
CA ASN A 239 8.62 -3.37 10.06
C ASN A 239 8.16 -2.18 9.22
N ILE A 240 9.03 -1.69 8.33
CA ILE A 240 8.72 -0.60 7.39
C ILE A 240 7.55 -1.00 6.48
N PHE A 241 7.60 -2.22 5.92
CA PHE A 241 6.55 -2.76 5.07
C PHE A 241 5.20 -2.87 5.79
N CYS A 242 5.17 -3.44 7.00
CA CYS A 242 3.98 -3.55 7.83
C CYS A 242 3.37 -2.18 8.12
N PHE A 243 4.17 -1.18 8.51
CA PHE A 243 3.66 0.17 8.73
C PHE A 243 3.01 0.76 7.46
N SER A 244 3.69 0.66 6.31
CA SER A 244 3.19 1.20 5.02
C SER A 244 1.90 0.57 4.49
N THR A 245 1.52 -0.60 5.02
CA THR A 245 0.33 -1.34 4.60
C THR A 245 -0.73 -1.42 5.70
N LEU A 246 -0.41 -0.94 6.90
CA LEU A 246 -1.22 -1.10 8.11
C LEU A 246 -2.61 -0.48 7.96
N TYR A 247 -2.69 0.73 7.40
CA TYR A 247 -3.96 1.42 7.20
C TYR A 247 -4.88 0.60 6.29
N LYS A 248 -4.35 0.13 5.15
CA LYS A 248 -5.12 -0.67 4.17
C LYS A 248 -5.61 -1.97 4.79
N TRP A 249 -4.78 -2.63 5.59
CA TRP A 249 -5.16 -3.85 6.29
C TRP A 249 -6.31 -3.60 7.28
N ILE A 250 -6.12 -2.66 8.22
CA ILE A 250 -7.11 -2.36 9.27
C ILE A 250 -8.41 -1.85 8.64
N TYR A 251 -8.34 -0.91 7.71
CA TYR A 251 -9.51 -0.29 7.09
C TYR A 251 -10.37 -1.33 6.37
N ASN A 252 -9.77 -2.11 5.48
CA ASN A 252 -10.54 -3.06 4.67
C ASN A 252 -11.08 -4.23 5.49
N CYS A 253 -10.36 -4.69 6.52
CA CYS A 253 -10.84 -5.76 7.38
C CYS A 253 -11.85 -5.30 8.44
N SER A 254 -12.01 -3.99 8.68
CA SER A 254 -12.96 -3.45 9.67
C SER A 254 -14.17 -2.73 9.07
N LYS A 255 -14.11 -2.24 7.82
CA LYS A 255 -15.16 -1.41 7.20
C LYS A 255 -16.56 -2.07 7.13
N GLU A 256 -16.60 -3.41 7.03
CA GLU A 256 -17.84 -4.19 6.93
C GLU A 256 -18.27 -4.81 8.26
N GLU A 257 -17.45 -4.67 9.30
CA GLU A 257 -17.70 -5.29 10.60
C GLU A 257 -18.53 -4.37 11.51
N GLY A 258 -19.41 -4.97 12.30
CA GLY A 258 -20.07 -4.26 13.39
C GLY A 258 -19.03 -3.75 14.40
N ARG A 259 -19.24 -2.55 14.94
CA ARG A 259 -18.26 -1.85 15.79
C ARG A 259 -17.69 -2.69 16.94
N GLU A 260 -18.53 -3.43 17.66
CA GLU A 260 -18.07 -4.29 18.77
C GLU A 260 -17.24 -5.49 18.28
N THR A 261 -17.61 -6.04 17.12
CA THR A 261 -16.85 -7.12 16.47
C THR A 261 -15.49 -6.62 16.00
N ALA A 262 -15.43 -5.46 15.33
CA ALA A 262 -14.18 -4.83 14.92
C ALA A 262 -13.27 -4.58 16.13
N LYS A 263 -13.81 -4.01 17.20
CA LYS A 263 -13.08 -3.80 18.45
C LYS A 263 -12.50 -5.11 19.01
N SER A 264 -13.30 -6.19 19.03
CA SER A 264 -12.83 -7.51 19.45
C SER A 264 -11.76 -8.08 18.53
N ILE A 265 -11.83 -7.92 17.22
CA ILE A 265 -10.84 -8.51 16.27
C ILE A 265 -9.51 -7.75 16.33
N PHE A 266 -9.57 -6.44 16.51
CA PHE A 266 -8.41 -5.55 16.44
C PHE A 266 -7.86 -5.13 17.80
N HIS A 267 -8.39 -5.62 18.92
CA HIS A 267 -8.07 -5.13 20.27
C HIS A 267 -6.55 -5.05 20.56
N ASN A 268 -5.78 -6.07 20.14
CA ASN A 268 -4.33 -6.12 20.34
C ASN A 268 -3.59 -5.16 19.39
N LEU A 269 -4.02 -5.11 18.13
CA LEU A 269 -3.38 -4.32 17.10
C LEU A 269 -3.57 -2.82 17.36
N VAL A 270 -4.78 -2.39 17.74
CA VAL A 270 -5.08 -0.98 18.07
C VAL A 270 -4.08 -0.41 19.08
N GLY A 271 -3.86 -1.09 20.21
CA GLY A 271 -2.93 -0.61 21.24
C GLY A 271 -1.50 -0.48 20.72
N LYS A 272 -1.01 -1.48 19.97
CA LYS A 272 0.34 -1.47 19.41
C LYS A 272 0.52 -0.45 18.29
N THR A 273 -0.51 -0.25 17.46
CA THR A 273 -0.53 0.81 16.44
C THR A 273 -0.43 2.18 17.09
N ILE A 274 -1.18 2.45 18.17
CA ILE A 274 -1.12 3.72 18.89
C ILE A 274 0.28 3.96 19.46
N ASP A 275 0.86 2.97 20.14
CA ASP A 275 2.21 3.11 20.73
C ASP A 275 3.28 3.37 19.66
N TYR A 276 3.21 2.66 18.52
CA TYR A 276 4.10 2.88 17.38
C TYR A 276 3.90 4.26 16.73
N CYS A 277 2.65 4.69 16.56
CA CYS A 277 2.29 6.00 16.03
C CYS A 277 2.78 7.14 16.95
N PHE A 278 2.62 7.02 18.26
CA PHE A 278 3.10 8.02 19.22
C PHE A 278 4.62 8.17 19.15
N ARG A 279 5.33 7.05 18.99
CA ARG A 279 6.77 7.06 18.75
C ARG A 279 7.14 7.83 17.47
N ILE A 280 6.39 7.66 16.38
CA ILE A 280 6.59 8.43 15.15
C ILE A 280 6.29 9.91 15.36
N LEU A 281 5.22 10.26 16.07
CA LEU A 281 4.90 11.66 16.39
C LEU A 281 6.08 12.34 17.09
N ASP A 282 6.71 11.66 18.06
CA ASP A 282 7.90 12.16 18.75
C ASP A 282 9.11 12.32 17.83
N GLN A 283 9.29 11.45 16.85
CA GLN A 283 10.36 11.56 15.86
C GLN A 283 10.12 12.70 14.86
N CYS A 284 8.87 12.98 14.50
CA CYS A 284 8.49 14.10 13.65
C CYS A 284 8.75 15.46 14.31
N GLU A 285 8.97 15.53 15.63
CA GLU A 285 9.35 16.76 16.32
C GLU A 285 10.82 17.11 16.16
N ARG A 286 11.64 16.10 15.82
CA ARG A 286 13.08 16.25 15.72
C ARG A 286 13.42 16.88 14.40
N LYS A 287 14.35 17.83 14.44
CA LYS A 287 14.90 18.45 13.24
C LYS A 287 15.79 17.44 12.50
N PRO A 288 15.48 17.10 11.23
CA PRO A 288 16.32 16.17 10.48
C PRO A 288 17.73 16.68 10.25
N LYS A 289 18.68 15.75 10.26
CA LYS A 289 20.06 16.02 9.90
C LYS A 289 20.23 16.20 8.39
N ILE A 290 19.47 15.44 7.59
CA ILE A 290 19.50 15.50 6.13
C ILE A 290 18.19 16.12 5.63
N PRO A 291 18.23 17.13 4.73
CA PRO A 291 17.02 17.80 4.24
C PRO A 291 16.01 16.86 3.56
N SER A 292 16.47 15.79 2.89
CA SER A 292 15.59 14.81 2.24
C SER A 292 14.69 14.07 3.22
N ASP A 293 15.10 13.93 4.47
CA ASP A 293 14.34 13.19 5.48
C ASP A 293 13.10 13.97 5.95
N VAL A 294 13.01 15.28 5.65
CA VAL A 294 11.83 16.11 5.94
C VAL A 294 10.60 15.60 5.18
N GLU A 295 10.77 15.20 3.92
CA GLU A 295 9.67 14.67 3.10
C GLU A 295 9.18 13.32 3.63
N LEU A 296 10.11 12.44 4.03
CA LEU A 296 9.80 11.18 4.67
C LEU A 296 9.06 11.41 6.01
N GLN A 297 9.53 12.32 6.85
CA GLN A 297 8.86 12.69 8.11
C GLN A 297 7.43 13.20 7.89
N ASN A 298 7.22 14.08 6.90
CA ASN A 298 5.89 14.61 6.59
C ASN A 298 4.95 13.50 6.09
N SER A 299 5.46 12.58 5.25
CA SER A 299 4.69 11.44 4.76
C SER A 299 4.31 10.48 5.88
N CYS A 300 5.25 10.18 6.79
CA CYS A 300 4.99 9.35 7.96
C CYS A 300 4.01 10.01 8.93
N LEU A 301 4.10 11.35 9.11
CA LEU A 301 3.17 12.09 9.97
C LEU A 301 1.74 12.05 9.42
N LEU A 302 1.56 12.21 8.11
CA LEU A 302 0.26 12.09 7.45
C LEU A 302 -0.35 10.69 7.68
N GLU A 303 0.42 9.64 7.38
CA GLU A 303 -0.02 8.25 7.57
C GLU A 303 -0.33 7.94 9.04
N THR A 304 0.49 8.46 9.96
CA THR A 304 0.31 8.30 11.40
C THR A 304 -1.01 8.90 11.88
N ILE A 305 -1.37 10.10 11.42
CA ILE A 305 -2.63 10.75 11.82
C ILE A 305 -3.83 9.98 11.25
N ASN A 306 -3.76 9.50 10.00
CA ASN A 306 -4.80 8.67 9.40
C ASN A 306 -4.99 7.34 10.15
N LEU A 307 -3.89 6.69 10.54
CA LEU A 307 -3.94 5.47 11.35
C LEU A 307 -4.55 5.74 12.73
N LEU A 308 -4.18 6.84 13.38
CA LEU A 308 -4.71 7.23 14.67
C LEU A 308 -6.22 7.55 14.61
N ASP A 309 -6.69 8.19 13.54
CA ASP A 309 -8.13 8.37 13.26
C ASP A 309 -8.85 7.03 13.13
N LEU A 310 -8.31 6.13 12.31
CA LEU A 310 -8.89 4.82 12.02
C LEU A 310 -9.00 3.95 13.28
N VAL A 311 -7.94 3.85 14.08
CA VAL A 311 -7.98 3.03 15.31
C VAL A 311 -8.91 3.61 16.37
N CYS A 312 -9.10 4.94 16.41
CA CYS A 312 -10.07 5.59 17.28
C CYS A 312 -11.52 5.32 16.87
N LYS A 313 -11.80 5.15 15.56
CA LYS A 313 -13.11 4.70 15.06
C LYS A 313 -13.43 3.26 15.49
N ILE A 314 -12.40 2.42 15.60
CA ILE A 314 -12.53 1.02 16.05
C ILE A 314 -12.71 0.95 17.58
N ASP A 315 -11.88 1.68 18.34
CA ASP A 315 -11.95 1.72 19.80
C ASP A 315 -12.00 3.16 20.34
N GLU A 316 -13.22 3.68 20.50
CA GLU A 316 -13.45 5.02 21.07
C GLU A 316 -12.85 5.20 22.48
N GLY A 317 -12.59 4.10 23.20
CA GLY A 317 -11.91 4.15 24.50
C GLY A 317 -10.50 4.77 24.44
N GLN A 318 -9.87 4.78 23.27
CA GLN A 318 -8.56 5.37 23.05
C GLN A 318 -8.59 6.85 22.69
N VAL A 319 -9.76 7.39 22.32
CA VAL A 319 -9.90 8.75 21.75
C VAL A 319 -9.29 9.80 22.66
N ALA A 320 -9.60 9.79 23.97
CA ALA A 320 -9.10 10.81 24.88
C ALA A 320 -7.56 10.90 24.91
N ARG A 321 -6.87 9.75 24.89
CA ARG A 321 -5.40 9.66 24.87
C ARG A 321 -4.84 10.16 23.54
N VAL A 322 -5.40 9.70 22.42
CA VAL A 322 -4.95 10.09 21.07
C VAL A 322 -5.22 11.56 20.79
N TYR A 323 -6.36 12.07 21.25
CA TYR A 323 -6.78 13.46 21.05
C TYR A 323 -5.78 14.47 21.62
N GLN A 324 -5.19 14.19 22.78
CA GLN A 324 -4.16 15.07 23.37
C GLN A 324 -2.92 15.17 22.47
N GLU A 325 -2.48 14.04 21.92
CA GLU A 325 -1.33 14.01 21.01
C GLU A 325 -1.64 14.71 19.68
N ILE A 326 -2.81 14.47 19.08
CA ILE A 326 -3.21 15.17 17.84
C ILE A 326 -3.34 16.68 18.07
N ARG A 327 -3.89 17.11 19.21
CA ARG A 327 -3.97 18.53 19.57
C ARG A 327 -2.60 19.17 19.73
N ARG A 328 -1.64 18.46 20.32
CA ARG A 328 -0.24 18.91 20.41
C ARG A 328 0.38 19.07 19.02
N GLN A 329 0.17 18.11 18.13
CA GLN A 329 0.65 18.17 16.74
C GLN A 329 0.00 19.30 15.94
N HIS A 330 -1.32 19.49 16.07
CA HIS A 330 -2.06 20.60 15.48
C HIS A 330 -1.43 21.96 15.83
N ASN A 331 -1.21 22.22 17.12
CA ASN A 331 -0.65 23.50 17.58
C ASN A 331 0.74 23.79 17.01
N ARG A 332 1.52 22.74 16.72
CA ARG A 332 2.83 22.86 16.08
C ARG A 332 2.70 23.14 14.58
N LEU A 333 1.84 22.40 13.88
CA LEU A 333 1.62 22.56 12.43
C LEU A 333 1.04 23.93 12.08
N LEU A 334 0.24 24.52 12.97
CA LEU A 334 -0.28 25.88 12.82
C LEU A 334 0.79 26.97 12.69
N GLN A 335 2.02 26.68 13.13
CA GLN A 335 3.14 27.64 13.07
C GLN A 335 3.94 27.54 11.77
N ASP A 336 3.69 26.52 10.94
CA ASP A 336 4.46 26.21 9.74
C ASP A 336 3.55 26.05 8.50
N PHE A 337 3.37 27.15 7.77
CA PHE A 337 2.53 27.16 6.56
C PHE A 337 3.07 26.27 5.43
N SER A 338 4.35 25.89 5.45
CA SER A 338 4.88 24.93 4.46
C SER A 338 4.28 23.53 4.62
N LYS A 339 3.69 23.24 5.77
CA LYS A 339 3.07 21.96 6.13
C LYS A 339 1.55 21.99 6.12
N THR A 340 0.95 22.99 5.45
CA THR A 340 -0.52 23.19 5.41
C THR A 340 -1.28 21.93 4.99
N ARG A 341 -0.71 21.11 4.09
CA ARG A 341 -1.29 19.84 3.66
C ARG A 341 -1.53 18.84 4.80
N LEU A 342 -0.63 18.82 5.81
CA LEU A 342 -0.73 17.93 6.96
C LEU A 342 -1.88 18.30 7.92
N MET A 343 -2.50 19.46 7.74
CA MET A 343 -3.67 19.86 8.52
C MET A 343 -4.93 19.09 8.10
N ILE A 344 -5.03 18.63 6.85
CA ILE A 344 -6.21 17.89 6.36
C ILE A 344 -6.53 16.65 7.23
N PRO A 345 -5.59 15.71 7.46
CA PRO A 345 -5.88 14.55 8.32
C PRO A 345 -6.13 14.95 9.79
N VAL A 346 -5.57 16.07 10.27
CA VAL A 346 -5.86 16.61 11.61
C VAL A 346 -7.31 17.10 11.70
N LEU A 347 -7.78 17.81 10.68
CA LEU A 347 -9.17 18.28 10.59
C LEU A 347 -10.14 17.10 10.55
N GLN A 348 -9.83 16.08 9.74
CA GLN A 348 -10.61 14.84 9.69
C GLN A 348 -10.69 14.17 11.06
N PHE A 349 -9.57 14.07 11.77
CA PHE A 349 -9.53 13.50 13.12
C PHE A 349 -10.44 14.27 14.09
N PHE A 350 -10.37 15.61 14.10
CA PHE A 350 -11.24 16.41 14.97
C PHE A 350 -12.72 16.29 14.58
N LEU A 351 -13.03 16.28 13.28
CA LEU A 351 -14.41 16.08 12.83
C LEU A 351 -15.00 14.78 13.37
N ASN A 352 -14.23 13.70 13.34
CA ASN A 352 -14.70 12.38 13.75
C ASN A 352 -14.79 12.23 15.28
N HIS A 353 -13.90 12.86 16.05
CA HIS A 353 -13.67 12.49 17.45
C HIS A 353 -13.89 13.61 18.47
N SER A 354 -14.07 14.87 18.07
CA SER A 354 -14.22 16.00 19.01
C SER A 354 -15.46 15.89 19.90
N ARG A 355 -16.57 15.31 19.39
CA ARG A 355 -17.79 15.05 20.18
C ARG A 355 -17.53 14.10 21.35
N THR A 356 -16.70 13.07 21.15
CA THR A 356 -16.35 12.06 22.17
C THR A 356 -15.64 12.67 23.38
N VAL A 357 -14.90 13.77 23.18
CA VAL A 357 -14.18 14.49 24.24
C VAL A 357 -14.85 15.81 24.63
N ALA A 358 -16.07 16.06 24.17
CA ALA A 358 -16.82 17.30 24.39
C ALA A 358 -16.01 18.57 24.06
N HIS A 359 -15.16 18.50 23.03
CA HIS A 359 -14.41 19.64 22.52
C HIS A 359 -15.14 20.22 21.31
N ASP A 360 -15.21 21.55 21.20
CA ASP A 360 -15.73 22.21 20.01
C ASP A 360 -14.59 22.41 18.98
N PRO A 361 -14.62 21.74 17.82
CA PRO A 361 -13.57 21.88 16.81
C PRO A 361 -13.71 23.14 15.94
N HIS A 362 -14.74 23.97 16.11
CA HIS A 362 -15.04 25.09 15.22
C HIS A 362 -13.87 26.07 15.05
N ASP A 363 -13.16 26.41 16.13
CA ASP A 363 -11.98 27.29 16.06
C ASP A 363 -10.86 26.71 15.19
N VAL A 364 -10.71 25.38 15.17
CA VAL A 364 -9.70 24.70 14.37
C VAL A 364 -10.03 24.79 12.88
N PHE A 365 -11.29 24.51 12.50
CA PHE A 365 -11.76 24.66 11.12
C PHE A 365 -11.65 26.11 10.66
N ARG A 366 -12.11 27.05 11.49
CA ARG A 366 -12.03 28.48 11.21
C ARG A 366 -10.59 28.91 10.97
N GLN A 367 -9.66 28.48 11.80
CA GLN A 367 -8.25 28.81 11.64
C GLN A 367 -7.68 28.25 10.33
N TYR A 368 -8.03 27.02 9.96
CA TYR A 368 -7.58 26.45 8.69
C TYR A 368 -8.14 27.21 7.47
N PHE A 369 -9.46 27.32 7.36
CA PHE A 369 -10.12 27.89 6.17
C PHE A 369 -9.87 29.38 6.01
N HIS A 370 -9.79 30.15 7.11
CA HIS A 370 -9.53 31.59 7.03
C HIS A 370 -8.05 31.95 6.99
N LYS A 371 -7.19 31.19 7.67
CA LYS A 371 -5.77 31.50 7.76
C LYS A 371 -4.99 30.59 6.82
N SER A 372 -4.84 29.32 7.14
CA SER A 372 -3.90 28.43 6.43
C SER A 372 -4.21 28.28 4.94
N LEU A 373 -5.48 28.06 4.57
CA LEU A 373 -5.89 27.91 3.18
C LEU A 373 -5.65 29.19 2.37
N SER A 374 -5.84 30.38 2.97
CA SER A 374 -5.60 31.66 2.28
C SER A 374 -4.14 31.85 1.81
N TRP A 375 -3.18 31.18 2.46
CA TRP A 375 -1.78 31.15 2.05
C TRP A 375 -1.48 30.00 1.07
N GLY A 376 -2.19 28.88 1.20
CA GLY A 376 -1.93 27.63 0.47
C GLY A 376 -2.78 27.38 -0.78
N PHE A 377 -3.83 28.17 -1.05
CA PHE A 377 -4.82 27.84 -2.10
C PHE A 377 -4.25 27.77 -3.53
N LYS A 378 -3.09 28.38 -3.77
CA LYS A 378 -2.42 28.31 -5.09
C LYS A 378 -1.69 26.98 -5.32
N ASP A 379 -1.41 26.24 -4.26
CA ASP A 379 -0.83 24.92 -4.35
C ASP A 379 -1.92 23.92 -4.77
N THR A 380 -1.68 23.22 -5.88
CA THR A 380 -2.67 22.30 -6.47
C THR A 380 -2.94 21.10 -5.57
N ALA A 381 -1.97 20.63 -4.80
CA ALA A 381 -2.16 19.50 -3.89
C ALA A 381 -2.97 19.93 -2.66
N ILE A 382 -2.70 21.10 -2.09
CA ILE A 382 -3.49 21.65 -0.98
C ILE A 382 -4.93 21.88 -1.44
N ALA A 383 -5.12 22.50 -2.61
CA ALA A 383 -6.45 22.72 -3.16
C ALA A 383 -7.19 21.38 -3.34
N PHE A 384 -6.58 20.40 -4.02
CA PHE A 384 -7.17 19.09 -4.23
C PHE A 384 -7.59 18.41 -2.92
N ASP A 385 -6.67 18.27 -1.96
CA ASP A 385 -6.96 17.59 -0.69
C ASP A 385 -8.04 18.32 0.12
N THR A 386 -8.08 19.67 0.05
CA THR A 386 -9.13 20.46 0.70
C THR A 386 -10.49 20.21 0.08
N VAL A 387 -10.57 20.15 -1.26
CA VAL A 387 -11.82 19.89 -1.97
C VAL A 387 -12.32 18.49 -1.68
N MET A 388 -11.45 17.48 -1.72
CA MET A 388 -11.81 16.11 -1.37
C MET A 388 -12.29 16.02 0.09
N PHE A 389 -11.59 16.67 1.03
CA PHE A 389 -12.02 16.74 2.42
C PHE A 389 -13.42 17.35 2.58
N ILE A 390 -13.73 18.43 1.85
CA ILE A 390 -15.07 19.06 1.91
C ILE A 390 -16.13 18.12 1.35
N LEU A 391 -15.87 17.49 0.20
CA LEU A 391 -16.81 16.57 -0.44
C LEU A 391 -17.14 15.38 0.48
N ASP A 392 -16.10 14.76 1.03
CA ASP A 392 -16.24 13.57 1.89
C ASP A 392 -17.00 13.87 3.19
N ASN A 393 -17.09 15.14 3.58
CA ASN A 393 -17.64 15.57 4.88
C ASN A 393 -18.75 16.63 4.75
N LEU A 394 -19.34 16.79 3.57
CA LEU A 394 -20.22 17.91 3.26
C LEU A 394 -21.39 18.00 4.23
N GLU A 395 -22.06 16.88 4.51
CA GLU A 395 -23.20 16.82 5.43
C GLU A 395 -22.82 17.31 6.83
N THR A 396 -21.72 16.81 7.39
CA THR A 396 -21.25 17.18 8.73
C THR A 396 -20.81 18.64 8.82
N LEU A 397 -20.15 19.16 7.77
CA LEU A 397 -19.64 20.53 7.75
C LEU A 397 -20.74 21.59 7.56
N CYS A 398 -21.87 21.22 6.96
CA CYS A 398 -23.02 22.10 6.76
C CYS A 398 -23.72 22.48 8.07
N ASP A 399 -23.73 21.56 9.05
CA ASP A 399 -24.31 21.81 10.37
C ASP A 399 -23.51 22.86 11.17
N ASP A 400 -22.21 23.03 10.87
CA ASP A 400 -21.26 23.85 11.65
C ASP A 400 -20.92 25.24 11.04
N ASN A 401 -21.70 25.71 10.06
CA ASN A 401 -21.54 27.04 9.39
C ASN A 401 -20.11 27.32 8.85
N THR A 402 -19.51 26.35 8.15
CA THR A 402 -18.11 26.46 7.68
C THR A 402 -17.94 27.38 6.46
N ILE A 403 -17.14 28.44 6.56
CA ILE A 403 -16.91 29.40 5.47
C ILE A 403 -15.87 28.88 4.47
N LEU A 404 -16.27 28.70 3.21
CA LEU A 404 -15.38 28.24 2.14
C LEU A 404 -14.89 29.38 1.25
N THR A 405 -13.60 29.34 0.90
CA THR A 405 -12.98 30.19 -0.13
C THR A 405 -12.49 29.30 -1.27
N TRP A 406 -12.81 29.64 -2.52
CA TRP A 406 -12.60 28.79 -3.68
C TRP A 406 -11.83 29.50 -4.80
N ASN A 407 -10.82 28.82 -5.37
CA ASN A 407 -10.24 29.20 -6.67
C ASN A 407 -9.36 28.09 -7.29
N PRO A 408 -9.94 27.06 -7.95
CA PRO A 408 -9.37 26.70 -9.26
C PRO A 408 -10.43 26.45 -10.35
N ARG A 409 -10.04 26.66 -11.62
CA ARG A 409 -10.83 26.26 -12.81
C ARG A 409 -10.85 24.75 -13.07
N SER A 410 -10.02 23.98 -12.36
CA SER A 410 -9.79 22.56 -12.64
C SER A 410 -10.79 21.61 -11.99
N PHE A 411 -11.61 22.07 -11.04
CA PHE A 411 -12.51 21.22 -10.23
C PHE A 411 -13.98 21.67 -10.33
N VAL A 412 -14.43 21.94 -11.56
CA VAL A 412 -15.80 22.45 -11.80
C VAL A 412 -16.86 21.41 -11.43
N SER A 413 -16.60 20.12 -11.67
CA SER A 413 -17.49 19.02 -11.28
C SER A 413 -17.74 18.99 -9.78
N GLU A 414 -16.66 19.01 -9.00
CA GLU A 414 -16.65 18.99 -7.55
C GLU A 414 -17.33 20.24 -7.00
N PHE A 415 -17.07 21.40 -7.60
CA PHE A 415 -17.74 22.64 -7.22
C PHE A 415 -19.25 22.58 -7.42
N CYS A 416 -19.73 21.99 -8.52
CA CYS A 416 -21.16 21.82 -8.75
C CYS A 416 -21.83 20.95 -7.67
N GLU A 417 -21.10 20.00 -7.07
CA GLU A 417 -21.59 19.18 -5.96
C GLU A 417 -21.59 19.92 -4.62
N ILE A 418 -20.60 20.80 -4.39
CA ILE A 418 -20.48 21.59 -3.16
C ILE A 418 -21.43 22.80 -3.18
N LEU A 419 -21.74 23.35 -4.35
CA LEU A 419 -22.49 24.60 -4.52
C LEU A 419 -23.88 24.61 -3.85
N PRO A 420 -24.72 23.55 -3.92
CA PRO A 420 -26.02 23.54 -3.24
C PRO A 420 -25.89 23.73 -1.73
N ALA A 421 -24.91 23.07 -1.11
CA ALA A 421 -24.61 23.21 0.31
C ALA A 421 -24.14 24.62 0.66
N LEU A 422 -23.27 25.21 -0.19
CA LEU A 422 -22.81 26.60 -0.07
C LEU A 422 -23.94 27.63 -0.17
N MET A 423 -24.97 27.34 -0.96
CA MET A 423 -26.10 28.25 -1.21
C MET A 423 -27.20 28.14 -0.14
N SER A 424 -27.13 27.14 0.75
CA SER A 424 -28.03 27.03 1.89
C SER A 424 -27.72 28.15 2.90
N LEU A 425 -28.77 28.73 3.52
CA LEU A 425 -28.69 29.94 4.36
C LEU A 425 -27.76 29.82 5.59
N HIS A 426 -27.24 28.64 5.88
CA HIS A 426 -26.38 28.33 7.03
C HIS A 426 -24.88 28.54 6.73
N LEU A 427 -24.44 28.50 5.47
CA LEU A 427 -23.05 28.78 5.12
C LEU A 427 -22.86 30.26 4.75
N GLN A 428 -22.25 31.06 5.63
CA GLN A 428 -21.89 32.45 5.30
C GLN A 428 -20.66 32.51 4.37
N LEU A 429 -20.89 32.47 3.06
CA LEU A 429 -19.84 32.68 2.05
C LEU A 429 -19.23 34.09 2.13
N ARG A 430 -17.89 34.17 2.29
CA ARG A 430 -17.11 35.33 1.84
C ARG A 430 -16.23 34.91 0.66
N TYR A 431 -16.67 35.25 -0.54
CA TYR A 431 -15.84 35.16 -1.74
C TYR A 431 -14.63 36.10 -1.60
N PHE A 432 -13.42 35.54 -1.57
CA PHE A 432 -12.21 36.29 -1.87
C PHE A 432 -11.76 35.93 -3.28
N THR A 433 -12.27 36.67 -4.26
CA THR A 433 -11.60 36.79 -5.56
C THR A 433 -10.42 37.73 -5.36
N SER A 434 -9.21 37.19 -5.22
CA SER A 434 -8.00 38.01 -5.39
C SER A 434 -7.95 38.45 -6.85
N TYR A 435 -8.15 39.75 -7.10
CA TYR A 435 -7.69 40.40 -8.33
C TYR A 435 -6.18 40.29 -8.46
#